data_AF-A0A924WFY7-F1
#
_entry.id   AF-A0A924WFY7-F1
#
_cell.length_a   1.000
_cell.length_b   1.000
_cell.length_c   1.000
_cell.angle_alpha   90.00
_cell.angle_beta   90.00
_cell.angle_gamma   90.00
#
_symmetry.space_group_name_H-M   'P 1'
#
loop_
_entity.id
_entity.type
_entity.pdbx_description
1 polymer ?
#
loop_
_entity_poly.entity_id
_entity_poly.type
_entity_poly.pdbx_seq_one_letter_code
_entity_poly.pdbx_strand_id
1 'polypeptide(L)'
;MYYRLLAILSFTLLASSLSAQKYLDMIEAGTYPIAAIQQEAKAYFDIVGRGRGSGYKPFKRWEYVALMELDDAGIKITNLELTKRARDYRRAERQQRSALSGFGGEWKQLGPTYSIASSSWSPGLGRITSIGIDQSDFNHLIVGSPTGGVWKSTTGGTSWVPMSD
;
A
#
# COMPACT_ATOMS: atom_id res chain seq x y z
N MET A 1 -18.98 -18.55 75.74
CA MET A 1 -18.13 -17.41 75.36
C MET A 1 -17.29 -17.78 74.13
N TYR A 2 -17.91 -18.06 72.97
CA TYR A 2 -17.20 -18.55 71.76
C TYR A 2 -17.91 -18.18 70.43
N TYR A 3 -18.17 -16.89 70.17
CA TYR A 3 -18.66 -16.45 68.85
C TYR A 3 -18.14 -15.04 68.49
N ARG A 4 -16.84 -14.79 68.64
CA ARG A 4 -16.23 -13.50 68.28
C ARG A 4 -14.91 -13.61 67.53
N LEU A 5 -14.73 -14.64 66.69
CA LEU A 5 -13.45 -14.81 65.98
C LEU A 5 -13.54 -15.30 64.52
N LEU A 6 -14.71 -15.30 63.89
CA LEU A 6 -14.88 -15.82 62.53
C LEU A 6 -15.80 -14.94 61.67
N ALA A 7 -15.46 -13.66 61.53
CA ALA A 7 -16.18 -12.77 60.60
C ALA A 7 -15.27 -11.75 59.89
N ILE A 8 -13.97 -12.05 59.74
CA ILE A 8 -13.03 -11.19 58.99
C ILE A 8 -12.13 -12.04 58.06
N LEU A 9 -12.67 -13.09 57.44
CA LEU A 9 -11.90 -13.91 56.49
C LEU A 9 -12.72 -14.38 55.29
N SER A 10 -13.49 -13.48 54.68
CA SER A 10 -14.18 -13.76 53.41
C SER A 10 -14.32 -12.51 52.56
N PHE A 11 -13.21 -11.82 52.32
CA PHE A 11 -13.06 -11.07 51.08
C PHE A 11 -12.04 -11.83 50.24
N THR A 12 -12.47 -12.99 49.73
CA THR A 12 -11.73 -13.68 48.67
C THR A 12 -11.64 -12.70 47.51
N LEU A 13 -10.43 -12.17 47.34
CA LEU A 13 -9.99 -11.51 46.12
C LEU A 13 -10.38 -12.43 44.96
N LEU A 14 -11.48 -12.14 44.27
CA LEU A 14 -11.63 -12.57 42.89
C LEU A 14 -10.56 -11.77 42.13
N ALA A 15 -9.35 -12.32 42.10
CA ALA A 15 -8.40 -12.00 41.06
C ALA A 15 -8.96 -12.62 39.77
N SER A 16 -9.99 -11.98 39.20
CA SER A 16 -10.30 -12.18 37.80
C SER A 16 -9.07 -11.72 37.05
N SER A 17 -8.34 -12.66 36.47
CA SER A 17 -7.34 -12.36 35.47
C SER A 17 -8.05 -11.56 34.39
N LEU A 18 -7.91 -10.23 34.41
CA LEU A 18 -8.14 -9.42 33.23
C LEU A 18 -7.06 -9.85 32.25
N SER A 19 -7.30 -10.95 31.55
CA SER A 19 -6.52 -11.25 30.35
C SER A 19 -6.82 -10.11 29.40
N ALA A 20 -5.77 -9.39 29.02
CA ALA A 20 -5.75 -8.64 27.79
C ALA A 20 -6.29 -9.52 26.64
N GLN A 21 -6.76 -8.89 25.56
CA GLN A 21 -7.40 -9.62 24.46
C GLN A 21 -6.44 -10.67 23.90
N LYS A 22 -6.69 -11.95 24.16
CA LYS A 22 -5.78 -13.06 23.82
C LYS A 22 -5.37 -13.10 22.34
N TYR A 23 -6.26 -12.72 21.42
CA TYR A 23 -5.91 -12.63 20.00
C TYR A 23 -4.83 -11.56 19.73
N LEU A 24 -4.78 -10.48 20.52
CA LEU A 24 -3.70 -9.48 20.45
C LEU A 24 -2.37 -10.06 20.96
N ASP A 25 -2.40 -10.82 22.05
CA ASP A 25 -1.20 -11.50 22.56
C ASP A 25 -0.65 -12.49 21.51
N MET A 26 -1.53 -13.19 20.79
CA MET A 26 -1.15 -14.08 19.69
C MET A 26 -0.55 -13.30 18.51
N ILE A 27 -1.09 -12.12 18.20
CA ILE A 27 -0.53 -11.22 17.18
C ILE A 27 0.86 -10.74 17.59
N GLU A 28 1.04 -10.35 18.85
CA GLU A 28 2.32 -9.86 19.39
C GLU A 28 3.38 -10.95 19.46
N ALA A 29 2.98 -12.17 19.87
CA ALA A 29 3.87 -13.32 19.88
C ALA A 29 4.43 -13.65 18.48
N GLY A 30 3.64 -13.41 17.43
CA GLY A 30 4.10 -13.55 16.03
C GLY A 30 4.45 -14.99 15.61
N THR A 31 4.07 -15.99 16.41
CA THR A 31 4.35 -17.41 16.19
C THR A 31 3.12 -18.24 15.85
N TYR A 32 1.93 -17.64 15.93
CA TYR A 32 0.68 -18.33 15.69
C TYR A 32 0.26 -18.27 14.22
N PRO A 33 -0.26 -19.38 13.66
CA PRO A 33 -0.91 -19.36 12.37
C PRO A 33 -2.09 -18.38 12.37
N ILE A 34 -2.30 -17.67 11.27
CA ILE A 34 -3.34 -16.65 11.18
C ILE A 34 -4.75 -17.23 11.42
N ALA A 35 -4.98 -18.49 11.04
CA ALA A 35 -6.23 -19.20 11.28
C ALA A 35 -6.56 -19.31 12.79
N ALA A 36 -5.56 -19.54 13.64
CA ALA A 36 -5.75 -19.60 15.08
C ALA A 36 -6.09 -18.22 15.66
N ILE A 37 -5.44 -17.17 15.16
CA ILE A 37 -5.73 -15.78 15.54
C ILE A 37 -7.17 -15.40 15.12
N GLN A 38 -7.59 -15.79 13.92
CA GLN A 38 -8.94 -15.56 13.42
C GLN A 38 -10.01 -16.24 14.29
N GLN A 39 -9.75 -17.48 14.72
CA GLN A 39 -10.66 -18.21 15.59
C GLN A 39 -10.83 -17.53 16.95
N GLU A 40 -9.72 -17.14 17.59
CA GLU A 40 -9.74 -16.44 18.89
C GLU A 40 -10.38 -15.04 18.76
N ALA A 41 -10.02 -14.28 17.71
CA ALA A 41 -10.62 -12.98 17.45
C ALA A 41 -12.12 -13.08 17.19
N LYS A 42 -12.57 -14.11 16.45
CA LYS A 42 -14.00 -14.36 16.24
C LYS A 42 -14.72 -14.58 17.57
N ALA A 43 -14.18 -15.45 18.44
CA ALA A 43 -14.76 -15.71 19.76
C ALA A 43 -14.86 -14.42 20.60
N TYR A 44 -13.80 -13.60 20.58
CA TYR A 44 -13.81 -12.29 21.25
C TYR A 44 -14.89 -11.34 20.71
N PHE A 45 -14.98 -11.16 19.38
CA PHE A 45 -15.94 -10.24 18.77
C PHE A 45 -17.38 -10.75 18.75
N ASP A 46 -17.60 -12.05 18.97
CA ASP A 46 -18.94 -12.59 19.21
C ASP A 46 -19.49 -12.18 20.60
N ILE A 47 -18.60 -11.92 21.56
CA ILE A 47 -18.96 -11.44 22.91
C ILE A 47 -19.03 -9.91 22.95
N VAL A 48 -17.98 -9.23 22.48
CA VAL A 48 -17.84 -7.76 22.59
C VAL A 48 -18.61 -7.01 21.50
N GLY A 49 -18.95 -7.70 20.42
CA GLY A 49 -19.63 -7.12 19.26
C GLY A 49 -18.71 -6.37 18.31
N ARG A 50 -19.31 -5.84 17.24
CA ARG A 50 -18.60 -5.29 16.07
C ARG A 50 -18.85 -3.79 15.85
N GLY A 51 -19.39 -3.13 16.88
CA GLY A 51 -19.75 -1.72 16.86
C GLY A 51 -18.55 -0.76 16.88
N ARG A 52 -18.85 0.55 16.86
CA ARG A 52 -17.82 1.59 17.02
C ARG A 52 -17.12 1.41 18.38
N GLY A 53 -15.79 1.45 18.38
CA GLY A 53 -14.98 1.31 19.59
C GLY A 53 -14.66 -0.13 19.99
N SER A 54 -15.22 -1.16 19.34
CA SER A 54 -14.94 -2.56 19.73
C SER A 54 -13.56 -3.07 19.31
N GLY A 55 -12.85 -2.37 18.42
CA GLY A 55 -11.57 -2.85 17.86
C GLY A 55 -11.71 -3.75 16.62
N TYR A 56 -12.93 -4.11 16.22
CA TYR A 56 -13.17 -5.01 15.08
C TYR A 56 -12.59 -4.48 13.75
N LYS A 57 -12.82 -3.20 13.44
CA LYS A 57 -12.31 -2.59 12.20
C LYS A 57 -10.76 -2.55 12.16
N PRO A 58 -10.06 -2.10 13.23
CA PRO A 58 -8.61 -2.25 13.31
C PRO A 58 -8.11 -3.69 13.09
N PHE A 59 -8.72 -4.68 13.75
CA PHE A 59 -8.35 -6.08 13.58
C PHE A 59 -8.50 -6.55 12.14
N LYS A 60 -9.63 -6.27 11.47
CA LYS A 60 -9.84 -6.66 10.06
C LYS A 60 -8.87 -5.97 9.10
N ARG A 61 -8.43 -4.74 9.39
CA ARG A 61 -7.39 -4.06 8.60
C ARG A 61 -6.02 -4.71 8.78
N TRP A 62 -5.66 -5.07 10.02
CA TRP A 62 -4.44 -5.81 10.29
C TRP A 62 -4.46 -7.19 9.60
N GLU A 63 -5.58 -7.92 9.71
CA GLU A 63 -5.74 -9.25 9.14
C GLU A 63 -5.64 -9.24 7.60
N TYR A 64 -6.23 -8.23 6.94
CA TYR A 64 -6.10 -8.07 5.49
C TYR A 64 -4.64 -7.99 5.04
N VAL A 65 -3.82 -7.21 5.75
CA VAL A 65 -2.37 -7.11 5.45
C VAL A 65 -1.67 -8.42 5.80
N ALA A 66 -1.97 -9.01 6.96
CA ALA A 66 -1.33 -10.23 7.41
C ALA A 66 -1.56 -11.41 6.45
N LEU A 67 -2.75 -11.52 5.84
CA LEU A 67 -3.06 -12.54 4.83
C LEU A 67 -2.20 -12.44 3.56
N MET A 68 -1.64 -11.27 3.25
CA MET A 68 -0.74 -11.06 2.12
C MET A 68 0.72 -11.36 2.45
N GLU A 69 1.02 -11.53 3.74
CA GLU A 69 2.37 -11.59 4.28
C GLU A 69 2.59 -12.90 5.06
N LEU A 70 1.95 -13.99 4.65
CA LEU A 70 2.10 -15.30 5.27
C LEU A 70 3.32 -16.04 4.73
N ASP A 71 3.95 -16.82 5.60
CA ASP A 71 4.87 -17.88 5.18
C ASP A 71 4.12 -19.16 4.81
N ASP A 72 4.87 -20.20 4.43
CA ASP A 72 4.32 -21.50 4.04
C ASP A 72 3.61 -22.24 5.19
N ALA A 73 3.87 -21.84 6.45
CA ALA A 73 3.20 -22.37 7.64
C ALA A 73 1.93 -21.57 8.00
N GLY A 74 1.59 -20.53 7.23
CA GLY A 74 0.45 -19.66 7.49
C GLY A 74 0.66 -18.70 8.66
N ILE A 75 1.91 -18.46 9.06
CA ILE A 75 2.29 -17.49 10.10
C ILE A 75 2.63 -16.17 9.40
N LYS A 76 2.21 -15.05 10.01
CA LYS A 76 2.54 -13.72 9.47
C LYS A 76 4.05 -13.49 9.55
N ILE A 77 4.68 -13.25 8.40
CA ILE A 77 6.07 -12.82 8.31
C ILE A 77 6.20 -11.47 9.04
N THR A 78 7.21 -11.38 9.91
CA THR A 78 7.47 -10.15 10.67
C THR A 78 7.90 -9.01 9.74
N ASN A 79 7.58 -7.77 10.10
CA ASN A 79 7.96 -6.59 9.31
C ASN A 79 9.50 -6.46 9.18
N LEU A 80 10.23 -6.89 10.20
CA LEU A 80 11.70 -6.94 10.18
C LEU A 80 12.20 -7.91 9.10
N GLU A 81 11.60 -9.10 9.01
CA GLU A 81 11.96 -10.11 8.03
C GLU A 81 11.58 -9.68 6.61
N LEU A 82 10.38 -9.12 6.40
CA LEU A 82 10.00 -8.53 5.12
C LEU A 82 10.98 -7.43 4.67
N THR A 83 11.42 -6.58 5.60
CA THR A 83 12.41 -5.54 5.31
C THR A 83 13.76 -6.14 4.94
N LYS A 84 14.20 -7.21 5.61
CA LYS A 84 15.43 -7.94 5.24
C LYS A 84 15.32 -8.52 3.84
N ARG A 85 14.26 -9.28 3.55
CA ARG A 85 13.99 -9.85 2.22
C ARG A 85 13.97 -8.79 1.12
N ALA A 86 13.32 -7.66 1.36
CA ALA A 86 13.29 -6.54 0.41
C ALA A 86 14.70 -5.94 0.18
N ARG A 87 15.52 -5.81 1.23
CA ARG A 87 16.91 -5.34 1.08
C ARG A 87 17.78 -6.33 0.32
N ASP A 88 17.66 -7.61 0.62
CA ASP A 88 18.44 -8.67 -0.02
C ASP A 88 18.08 -8.80 -1.50
N TYR A 89 16.78 -8.75 -1.82
CA TYR A 89 16.30 -8.67 -3.20
C TYR A 89 16.90 -7.48 -3.95
N ARG A 90 16.82 -6.27 -3.39
CA ARG A 90 17.39 -5.05 -4.03
C ARG A 90 18.92 -5.12 -4.16
N ARG A 91 19.61 -5.80 -3.24
CA ARG A 91 21.06 -6.01 -3.33
C ARG A 91 21.40 -6.95 -4.47
N ALA A 92 20.68 -8.06 -4.60
CA ALA A 92 20.84 -9.01 -5.70
C ALA A 92 20.51 -8.36 -7.05
N GLU A 93 19.40 -7.61 -7.14
CA GLU A 93 19.02 -6.85 -8.33
C GLU A 93 20.11 -5.85 -8.75
N ARG A 94 20.69 -5.12 -7.79
CA ARG A 94 21.80 -4.19 -8.07
C ARG A 94 23.03 -4.92 -8.61
N GLN A 95 23.39 -6.06 -8.04
CA GLN A 95 24.51 -6.87 -8.53
C GLN A 95 24.27 -7.38 -9.95
N GLN A 96 23.04 -7.81 -10.27
CA GLN A 96 22.65 -8.21 -11.63
C GLN A 96 22.62 -7.02 -12.60
N ARG A 97 22.12 -5.85 -12.18
CA ARG A 97 22.10 -4.63 -13.00
C ARG A 97 23.50 -4.16 -13.40
N SER A 98 24.50 -4.29 -12.52
CA SER A 98 25.89 -4.03 -12.90
C SER A 98 26.45 -5.00 -13.95
N ALA A 99 25.83 -6.18 -14.13
CA ALA A 99 26.20 -7.15 -15.16
C ALA A 99 25.39 -7.00 -16.47
N LEU A 100 24.29 -6.26 -16.44
CA LEU A 100 23.44 -5.95 -17.60
C LEU A 100 23.66 -4.48 -17.99
N SER A 101 24.82 -4.21 -18.58
CA SER A 101 25.14 -2.89 -19.13
C SER A 101 24.13 -2.49 -20.20
N GLY A 102 23.39 -1.40 -19.95
CA GLY A 102 22.67 -0.60 -20.94
C GLY A 102 21.48 -1.29 -21.60
N PHE A 103 20.27 -0.84 -21.29
CA PHE A 103 19.14 -1.05 -22.20
C PHE A 103 19.50 -0.38 -23.54
N GLY A 104 19.84 -1.18 -24.55
CA GLY A 104 20.12 -0.74 -25.92
C GLY A 104 18.87 -0.73 -26.81
N GLY A 105 17.68 -0.82 -26.21
CA GLY A 105 16.42 -0.77 -26.94
C GLY A 105 16.02 0.66 -27.24
N GLU A 106 15.26 0.84 -28.32
CA GLU A 106 14.61 2.11 -28.63
C GLU A 106 13.27 2.17 -27.93
N TRP A 107 13.06 3.22 -27.13
CA TRP A 107 11.73 3.53 -26.60
C TRP A 107 10.85 4.03 -27.74
N LYS A 108 9.71 3.37 -27.96
CA LYS A 108 8.72 3.78 -28.96
C LYS A 108 7.37 3.98 -28.28
N GLN A 109 6.72 5.09 -28.59
CA GLN A 109 5.34 5.34 -28.19
C GLN A 109 4.41 4.29 -28.82
N LEU A 110 3.69 3.55 -27.98
CA LEU A 110 2.68 2.57 -28.43
C LEU A 110 1.27 3.18 -28.57
N GLY A 111 1.14 4.47 -28.25
CA GLY A 111 -0.12 5.21 -28.30
C GLY A 111 -0.87 5.18 -26.96
N PRO A 112 -2.14 5.63 -26.95
CA PRO A 112 -2.92 6.06 -28.12
C PRO A 112 -2.46 7.39 -28.72
N THR A 113 -2.46 7.49 -30.06
CA THR A 113 -2.15 8.72 -30.83
C THR A 113 -3.41 9.40 -31.37
N TYR A 114 -4.58 8.82 -31.09
CA TYR A 114 -5.89 9.36 -31.46
C TYR A 114 -6.81 9.38 -30.25
N SER A 115 -7.67 10.40 -30.16
CA SER A 115 -8.77 10.44 -29.21
C SER A 115 -10.10 10.18 -29.90
N ILE A 116 -10.96 9.36 -29.29
CA ILE A 116 -12.35 9.25 -29.70
C ILE A 116 -13.13 10.31 -28.94
N ALA A 117 -13.82 11.20 -29.67
CA ALA A 117 -14.74 12.15 -29.07
C ALA A 117 -15.84 11.38 -28.34
N SER A 118 -15.73 11.28 -27.02
CA SER A 118 -16.77 10.74 -26.14
C SER A 118 -17.55 11.91 -25.53
N SER A 119 -18.72 11.61 -24.95
CA SER A 119 -19.48 12.58 -24.15
C SER A 119 -18.82 12.91 -22.80
N SER A 120 -17.61 12.40 -22.54
CA SER A 120 -16.82 12.75 -21.36
C SER A 120 -16.38 14.21 -21.41
N TRP A 121 -16.25 14.83 -20.24
CA TRP A 121 -15.77 16.21 -20.09
C TRP A 121 -14.32 16.41 -20.56
N SER A 122 -13.55 15.33 -20.75
CA SER A 122 -12.17 15.35 -21.27
C SER A 122 -11.95 14.18 -22.25
N PRO A 123 -12.42 14.27 -23.50
CA PRO A 123 -12.33 13.17 -24.45
C PRO A 123 -10.96 13.09 -25.17
N GLY A 124 -10.10 14.11 -25.03
CA GLY A 124 -8.78 14.18 -25.66
C GLY A 124 -7.70 13.35 -24.96
N LEU A 125 -6.54 13.21 -25.62
CA LEU A 125 -5.37 12.48 -25.10
C LEU A 125 -4.63 13.19 -23.96
N GLY A 126 -4.89 14.47 -23.79
CA GLY A 126 -4.23 15.31 -22.79
C GLY A 126 -4.64 16.76 -22.93
N ARG A 127 -4.14 17.60 -22.01
CA ARG A 127 -4.41 19.03 -21.98
C ARG A 127 -3.12 19.79 -22.23
N ILE A 128 -3.14 20.68 -23.23
CA ILE A 128 -2.10 21.70 -23.40
C ILE A 128 -2.45 22.88 -22.52
N THR A 129 -1.50 23.34 -21.70
CA THR A 129 -1.69 24.49 -20.81
C THR A 129 -0.85 25.69 -21.20
N SER A 130 0.16 25.50 -22.05
CA SER A 130 1.03 26.57 -22.52
C SER A 130 1.43 26.35 -23.97
N ILE A 131 1.54 27.44 -24.72
CA ILE A 131 2.02 27.47 -26.09
C ILE A 131 2.95 28.68 -26.26
N GLY A 132 4.09 28.47 -26.89
CA GLY A 132 5.02 29.50 -27.35
C GLY A 132 5.24 29.32 -28.84
N ILE A 133 5.20 30.43 -29.57
CA ILE A 133 5.41 30.48 -31.03
C ILE A 133 6.54 31.47 -31.27
N ASP A 134 7.53 31.07 -32.06
CA ASP A 134 8.59 31.96 -32.49
C ASP A 134 8.05 32.98 -33.50
N GLN A 135 8.25 34.27 -33.23
CA GLN A 135 7.75 35.35 -34.10
C GLN A 135 8.54 35.46 -35.41
N SER A 136 9.75 34.92 -35.45
CA SER A 136 10.62 34.93 -36.64
C SER A 136 10.47 33.68 -37.50
N ASP A 137 9.96 32.58 -36.94
CA ASP A 137 9.68 31.33 -37.64
C ASP A 137 8.42 30.66 -37.08
N PHE A 138 7.29 30.82 -37.75
CA PHE A 138 6.03 30.20 -37.35
C PHE A 138 6.03 28.67 -37.42
N ASN A 139 7.07 28.03 -37.99
CA ASN A 139 7.21 26.58 -37.90
C ASN A 139 7.76 26.13 -36.54
N HIS A 140 8.41 27.02 -35.80
CA HIS A 140 8.99 26.75 -34.49
C HIS A 140 8.00 27.03 -33.36
N LEU A 141 7.47 25.95 -32.77
CA LEU A 141 6.51 25.99 -31.68
C LEU A 141 7.00 25.17 -30.49
N ILE A 142 6.66 25.62 -29.28
CA ILE A 142 6.84 24.88 -28.04
C ILE A 142 5.49 24.81 -27.32
N VAL A 143 5.07 23.62 -26.91
CA VAL A 143 3.86 23.42 -26.10
C VAL A 143 4.17 22.68 -24.81
N GLY A 144 3.40 22.98 -23.76
CA GLY A 144 3.53 22.33 -22.46
C GLY A 144 2.22 21.69 -22.01
N SER A 145 2.34 20.50 -21.42
CA SER A 145 1.25 19.73 -20.83
C SER A 145 1.56 19.43 -19.36
N PRO A 146 0.59 19.52 -18.44
CA PRO A 146 0.81 19.28 -17.01
C PRO A 146 1.38 17.89 -16.68
N THR A 147 0.96 16.87 -17.44
CA THR A 147 1.41 15.48 -17.25
C THR A 147 2.16 14.94 -18.46
N GLY A 148 2.10 15.63 -19.60
CA GLY A 148 2.72 15.21 -20.85
C GLY A 148 4.07 15.85 -21.15
N GLY A 149 4.57 16.73 -20.28
CA GLY A 149 5.87 17.38 -20.46
C GLY A 149 5.86 18.47 -21.55
N VAL A 150 7.05 18.73 -22.11
CA VAL A 150 7.27 19.79 -23.11
C VAL A 150 7.50 19.17 -24.49
N TRP A 151 6.88 19.76 -25.51
CA TRP A 151 6.98 19.29 -26.89
C TRP A 151 7.37 20.44 -27.81
N LYS A 152 8.19 20.12 -28.82
CA LYS A 152 8.63 21.07 -29.84
C LYS A 152 8.14 20.64 -31.22
N SER A 153 7.72 21.60 -32.02
CA SER A 153 7.49 21.44 -33.46
C SER A 153 8.42 22.37 -34.24
N THR A 154 8.90 21.90 -35.39
CA THR A 154 9.59 22.70 -36.41
C THR A 154 8.86 22.63 -37.76
N THR A 155 7.59 22.22 -37.72
CA THR A 155 6.75 21.92 -38.90
C THR A 155 5.36 22.57 -38.76
N GLY A 156 5.26 23.65 -37.99
CA GLY A 156 4.00 24.38 -37.80
C GLY A 156 2.95 23.58 -37.01
N GLY A 157 3.37 22.58 -36.23
CA GLY A 157 2.48 21.74 -35.42
C GLY A 157 1.98 20.46 -36.10
N THR A 158 2.47 20.14 -37.30
CA THR A 158 2.13 18.86 -37.98
C THR A 158 2.85 17.66 -37.37
N SER A 159 4.05 17.85 -36.83
CA SER A 159 4.80 16.86 -36.06
C SER A 159 5.41 17.46 -34.80
N TRP A 160 5.57 16.63 -33.76
CA TRP A 160 6.04 17.03 -32.44
C TRP A 160 7.11 16.07 -31.93
N VAL A 161 8.14 16.64 -31.29
CA VAL A 161 9.23 15.90 -30.64
C VAL A 161 9.19 16.21 -29.14
N PRO A 162 9.23 15.20 -28.26
CA PRO A 162 9.29 15.43 -26.82
C PRO A 162 10.65 16.04 -26.45
N MET A 163 10.63 17.02 -25.55
CA MET A 163 11.83 17.74 -25.07
C MET A 163 12.19 17.35 -23.62
N SER A 164 11.40 16.49 -23.00
CA SER A 164 11.58 15.95 -21.65
C SER A 164 11.30 14.45 -21.68
N ASP A 165 12.18 13.65 -21.08
CA ASP A 165 12.02 12.21 -20.82
C ASP A 165 11.63 11.98 -19.35
#